data_AF-A0A0F8WG37-F1
#
_entry.id   AF-A0A0F8WG37-F1
#
_cell.length_a   1.000
_cell.length_b   1.000
_cell.length_c   1.000
_cell.angle_alpha   90.00
_cell.angle_beta   90.00
_cell.angle_gamma   90.00
#
_symmetry.space_group_name_H-M   'P 1'
#
loop_
_entity.id
_entity.type
_entity.pdbx_description
1 polymer ?
#
loop_
_entity_poly.entity_id
_entity_poly.type
_entity_poly.pdbx_seq_one_letter_code
_entity_poly.pdbx_strand_id
1 'polypeptide(L)' 'MAKQITARIKLQASGGQATPAPPIGPALGRFGINLGQFVQQFNDRTK' A
#
# COMPACT_ATOMS: atom_id res chain seq x y z
N MET A 1 18.91 2.08 -16.47
CA MET A 1 19.08 3.03 -15.34
C MET A 1 18.31 2.47 -14.15
N ALA A 2 18.95 2.20 -13.01
CA ALA A 2 18.27 1.70 -11.82
C ALA A 2 17.40 2.81 -11.23
N LYS A 3 16.09 2.57 -11.11
CA LYS A 3 15.15 3.54 -10.52
C LYS A 3 15.56 3.78 -9.05
N GLN A 4 15.80 5.04 -8.70
CA GLN A 4 16.03 5.41 -7.30
C GLN A 4 14.77 5.17 -6.48
N ILE A 5 14.94 4.57 -5.29
CA ILE A 5 13.83 4.32 -4.37
C ILE A 5 13.39 5.66 -3.78
N THR A 6 12.20 6.12 -4.14
CA THR A 6 11.65 7.41 -3.68
C THR A 6 11.28 7.38 -2.19
N ALA A 7 10.77 6.25 -1.70
CA ALA A 7 10.49 6.04 -0.28
C ALA A 7 10.32 4.55 0.03
N ARG A 8 10.57 4.17 1.29
CA ARG A 8 10.33 2.82 1.80
C ARG A 8 9.40 2.91 3.00
N ILE A 9 8.29 2.19 2.93
CA ILE A 9 7.23 2.20 3.95
C ILE A 9 7.10 0.79 4.51
N LYS A 10 6.99 0.68 5.83
CA LYS A 10 6.52 -0.54 6.50
C LYS A 10 5.10 -0.30 6.98
N LEU A 11 4.22 -1.22 6.60
CA LEU A 11 2.82 -1.21 6.98
C LEU A 11 2.43 -2.64 7.38
N GLN A 12 1.65 -2.74 8.45
CA GLN A 12 1.03 -3.97 8.91
C GLN A 12 -0.47 -3.86 8.65
N ALA A 13 -1.03 -4.89 8.04
CA ALA A 13 -2.46 -5.02 7.81
C ALA A 13 -2.85 -6.49 7.85
N SER A 14 -4.07 -6.75 8.29
CA SER A 14 -4.66 -8.09 8.26
C SER A 14 -4.83 -8.55 6.81
N GLY A 15 -4.35 -9.75 6.50
CA GLY A 15 -4.45 -10.33 5.16
C GLY A 15 -5.90 -10.46 4.70
N GLY A 16 -6.15 -10.16 3.43
CA GLY A 16 -7.50 -10.20 2.84
C GLY A 16 -8.48 -9.12 3.32
N GLN A 17 -8.11 -8.27 4.28
CA GLN A 17 -8.95 -7.19 4.84
C GLN A 17 -8.25 -5.83 4.92
N ALA A 18 -7.23 -5.58 4.09
CA ALA A 18 -6.68 -4.24 3.94
C ALA A 18 -7.77 -3.29 3.46
N THR A 19 -7.73 -2.06 3.97
CA THR A 19 -8.62 -0.97 3.60
C THR A 19 -7.79 0.30 3.40
N PRO A 20 -8.28 1.28 2.61
CA PRO A 20 -7.59 2.57 2.44
C PRO A 20 -7.58 3.45 3.70
N ALA A 21 -8.03 2.92 4.85
CA ALA A 21 -8.01 3.59 6.13
C ALA A 21 -6.56 3.94 6.58
N PRO A 22 -6.40 4.86 7.55
CA PRO A 22 -5.13 5.02 8.25
C PRO A 22 -4.74 3.68 8.87
N PRO A 23 -3.54 3.10 8.63
CA PRO A 23 -2.26 3.72 8.23
C PRO A 23 -1.89 3.64 6.74
N ILE A 24 -2.60 2.87 5.91
CA ILE A 24 -2.26 2.63 4.49
C ILE A 24 -2.53 3.88 3.64
N GLY A 25 -3.71 4.48 3.82
CA GLY A 25 -4.15 5.69 3.11
C GLY A 25 -3.14 6.84 3.15
N PRO A 26 -2.77 7.34 4.34
CA PRO A 26 -1.81 8.44 4.49
C PRO A 26 -0.37 8.07 4.12
N ALA A 27 0.00 6.78 4.23
CA ALA A 27 1.36 6.34 3.95
C ALA A 27 1.61 6.24 2.44
N LEU A 28 0.69 5.66 1.67
CA LEU A 28 0.84 5.49 0.23
C LEU A 28 0.31 6.69 -0.58
N GLY A 29 -0.74 7.35 -0.09
CA GLY A 29 -1.35 8.50 -0.77
C GLY A 29 -0.40 9.68 -0.96
N ARG A 30 0.54 9.90 -0.02
CA ARG A 30 1.55 10.97 -0.13
C ARG A 30 2.52 10.79 -1.31
N PHE A 31 2.61 9.57 -1.84
CA PHE A 31 3.48 9.21 -2.96
C PHE A 31 2.73 9.12 -4.29
N GLY A 32 1.44 9.52 -4.32
CA GLY A 32 0.60 9.45 -5.52
C GLY A 32 0.26 8.01 -5.95
N ILE A 33 0.35 7.04 -5.03
CA ILE A 33 0.04 5.64 -5.30
C ILE A 33 -1.47 5.43 -5.22
N ASN A 34 -2.04 4.68 -6.17
CA ASN A 34 -3.46 4.35 -6.15
C ASN A 34 -3.76 3.37 -4.99
N LEU A 35 -4.42 3.90 -3.95
CA LEU A 35 -4.76 3.16 -2.73
C LEU A 35 -5.70 1.97 -3.00
N GLY A 36 -6.69 2.14 -3.86
CA GLY A 36 -7.64 1.09 -4.17
C GLY A 36 -6.95 -0.11 -4.84
N GLN A 37 -6.07 0.18 -5.81
CA GLN A 37 -5.32 -0.86 -6.49
C GLN A 37 -4.33 -1.56 -5.55
N PHE A 38 -3.68 -0.82 -4.65
CA PHE A 38 -2.80 -1.40 -3.64
C PHE A 38 -3.58 -2.33 -2.69
N VAL A 39 -4.70 -1.86 -2.16
CA VAL A 39 -5.54 -2.62 -1.22
C VAL A 39 -6.04 -3.91 -1.87
N GLN A 40 -6.48 -3.84 -3.13
CA GLN A 40 -6.93 -5.01 -3.87
C GLN A 40 -5.79 -6.01 -4.11
N GLN A 41 -4.64 -5.54 -4.62
CA GLN A 41 -3.47 -6.42 -4.82
C GLN A 41 -2.94 -7.01 -3.51
N PHE A 42 -2.97 -6.25 -2.42
CA PHE A 42 -2.57 -6.74 -1.11
C PHE A 42 -3.54 -7.81 -0.64
N ASN A 43 -4.84 -7.57 -0.71
CA ASN A 43 -5.86 -8.53 -0.32
C ASN A 43 -5.79 -9.80 -1.16
N ASP A 44 -5.64 -9.69 -2.47
CA ASP A 44 -5.53 -10.85 -3.37
C ASP A 44 -4.27 -11.69 -3.09
N ARG A 45 -3.16 -11.05 -2.70
CA ARG A 45 -1.90 -11.73 -2.37
C ARG A 45 -1.83 -12.30 -0.96
N THR A 46 -2.69 -11.82 -0.06
CA THR A 46 -2.69 -12.21 1.36
C THR A 46 -3.93 -13.00 1.77
N LYS A 47 -4.81 -13.30 0.82
CA LYS A 47 -5.98 -14.18 0.99
C LYS A 47 -5.58 -15.64 1.10
#